data_AF-A0A6H5HFU0-F1
#
_entry.id   AF-A0A6H5HFU0-F1
#
_cell.length_a   1.000
_cell.length_b   1.000
_cell.length_c   1.000
_cell.angle_alpha   90.00
_cell.angle_beta   90.00
_cell.angle_gamma   90.00
#
_symmetry.space_group_name_H-M   'P 1'
#
loop_
_entity.id
_entity.type
_entity.pdbx_description
1 polymer ?
#
loop_
_entity_poly.entity_id
_entity_poly.type
_entity_poly.pdbx_seq_one_letter_code
_entity_poly.pdbx_strand_id
1 'polypeptide(L)'
;MGFSAQLQTKAAHEALLSRQDAELRLLETMRRCISNKVKCDKDYATALSSISALGQKNDRAEEMSNSLVGRAWRGMMEEVEAAAKLFRSKAEIIEKETLDKVNTLCQEKRKARKIYLEEYNRITQKFTNICDEVNRKKSDYQKQLESYRFMRSRFEEYYVKSGRGGRKLEDVQDKYQRACRRLHLIHNEYVLLLSEAEQVQKDVKSHLLPALFSHYQTNLQSFIVN
;
A
#
# COMPACT_ATOMS: atom_id res chain seq x y z
N MET A 1 -12.53 -12.64 13.47
CA MET A 1 -11.27 -12.09 14.02
C MET A 1 -10.75 -11.04 13.05
N GLY A 2 -10.41 -9.85 13.52
CA GLY A 2 -10.15 -8.67 12.68
C GLY A 2 -8.70 -8.20 12.73
N PHE A 3 -8.21 -7.67 11.60
CA PHE A 3 -6.85 -7.14 11.47
C PHE A 3 -6.53 -6.05 12.50
N SER A 4 -7.53 -5.28 12.93
CA SER A 4 -7.41 -4.21 13.93
C SER A 4 -6.92 -4.68 15.31
N ALA A 5 -7.14 -5.94 15.68
CA ALA A 5 -6.76 -6.49 16.99
C ALA A 5 -5.42 -7.26 16.99
N GLN A 6 -4.99 -7.78 15.83
CA GLN A 6 -3.82 -8.67 15.72
C GLN A 6 -2.64 -8.08 14.93
N LEU A 7 -2.85 -7.05 14.12
CA LEU A 7 -1.87 -6.57 13.12
C LEU A 7 -1.32 -5.16 13.36
N GLN A 8 -1.39 -4.62 14.59
CA GLN A 8 -0.88 -3.28 14.90
C GLN A 8 0.67 -3.16 14.94
N THR A 9 1.39 -4.18 14.47
CA THR A 9 2.85 -4.20 14.50
C THR A 9 3.44 -3.89 13.13
N LYS A 10 4.67 -3.36 13.10
CA LYS A 10 5.41 -3.14 11.85
C LYS A 10 5.58 -4.44 11.06
N ALA A 11 5.86 -5.55 11.74
CA ALA A 11 5.97 -6.88 11.13
C ALA A 11 4.65 -7.32 10.46
N ALA A 12 3.52 -7.03 11.10
CA ALA A 12 2.21 -7.32 10.52
C ALA A 12 1.93 -6.46 9.27
N HIS A 13 2.28 -5.18 9.29
CA HIS A 13 2.22 -4.31 8.11
C HIS A 13 3.08 -4.85 6.96
N GLU A 14 4.33 -5.24 7.22
CA GLU A 14 5.24 -5.82 6.22
C GLU A 14 4.70 -7.14 5.64
N ALA A 15 4.15 -8.01 6.49
CA ALA A 15 3.52 -9.25 6.06
C ALA A 15 2.29 -8.98 5.16
N LEU A 16 1.47 -7.97 5.49
CA LEU A 16 0.34 -7.56 4.66
C LEU A 16 0.80 -7.06 3.28
N LEU A 17 1.84 -6.23 3.22
CA LEU A 17 2.39 -5.76 1.95
C LEU A 17 2.95 -6.91 1.10
N SER A 18 3.73 -7.81 1.71
CA SER A 18 4.27 -8.99 1.03
C SER A 18 3.17 -9.86 0.43
N ARG A 19 2.07 -10.07 1.19
CA ARG A 19 0.90 -10.80 0.68
C ARG A 19 0.26 -10.09 -0.50
N GLN A 20 0.06 -8.76 -0.44
CA GLN A 20 -0.48 -8.00 -1.58
C GLN A 20 0.40 -8.14 -2.83
N ASP A 21 1.72 -8.11 -2.66
CA ASP A 21 2.66 -8.26 -3.77
C ASP A 21 2.60 -9.67 -4.38
N ALA A 22 2.46 -10.71 -3.55
CA ALA A 22 2.26 -12.07 -4.01
C ALA A 22 0.94 -12.22 -4.80
N GLU A 23 -0.14 -11.65 -4.29
CA GLU A 23 -1.44 -11.70 -4.95
C GLU A 23 -1.44 -10.92 -6.29
N LEU A 24 -0.73 -9.80 -6.38
CA LEU A 24 -0.56 -9.08 -7.65
C LEU A 24 0.24 -9.89 -8.68
N ARG A 25 1.28 -10.62 -8.25
CA ARG A 25 2.03 -11.55 -9.13
C ARG A 25 1.14 -12.71 -9.60
N LEU A 26 0.27 -13.22 -8.73
CA LEU A 26 -0.71 -14.24 -9.10
C LEU A 26 -1.68 -13.72 -10.16
N LEU A 27 -2.26 -12.53 -9.98
CA LEU A 27 -3.15 -11.90 -10.96
C LEU A 27 -2.47 -11.72 -12.32
N GLU A 28 -1.20 -11.31 -12.33
CA GLU A 28 -0.42 -11.18 -13.57
C GLU A 28 -0.19 -12.55 -14.26
N THR A 29 0.02 -13.60 -13.46
CA THR A 29 0.14 -14.98 -13.97
C THR A 29 -1.19 -15.46 -14.56
N MET A 30 -2.30 -15.20 -13.87
CA MET A 30 -3.65 -15.52 -14.35
C MET A 30 -3.95 -14.80 -15.66
N ARG A 31 -3.63 -13.50 -15.75
CA ARG A 31 -3.78 -12.68 -16.96
C ARG A 31 -3.05 -13.32 -18.14
N ARG A 32 -1.77 -13.69 -17.96
CA ARG A 32 -0.98 -14.35 -19.01
C ARG A 32 -1.56 -15.69 -19.42
N CYS A 33 -2.01 -16.50 -18.45
CA CYS A 33 -2.62 -17.80 -18.73
C CYS A 33 -3.88 -17.65 -19.60
N ILE A 34 -4.77 -16.70 -19.25
CA ILE A 34 -6.01 -16.44 -19.98
C ILE A 34 -5.70 -15.88 -21.38
N SER A 35 -4.78 -14.91 -21.50
CA SER A 35 -4.36 -14.38 -22.80
C SER A 35 -3.80 -15.48 -23.72
N ASN A 36 -2.99 -16.39 -23.19
CA ASN A 36 -2.48 -17.52 -23.95
C ASN A 36 -3.60 -18.47 -24.39
N LYS A 37 -4.56 -18.76 -23.52
CA LYS A 37 -5.73 -19.59 -23.87
C LYS A 37 -6.54 -18.97 -25.01
N VAL A 38 -6.85 -17.67 -24.93
CA VAL A 38 -7.57 -16.93 -25.98
C VAL A 38 -6.80 -17.02 -27.31
N LYS A 39 -5.48 -16.83 -27.27
CA LYS A 39 -4.64 -16.96 -28.46
C LYS A 39 -4.72 -18.37 -29.06
N CYS A 40 -4.51 -19.41 -28.25
CA CYS A 40 -4.58 -20.80 -28.71
C CYS A 40 -5.95 -21.13 -29.34
N ASP A 41 -7.04 -20.66 -28.76
CA ASP A 41 -8.39 -20.90 -29.30
C ASP A 41 -8.61 -20.20 -30.65
N LYS A 42 -8.11 -18.97 -30.79
CA LYS A 42 -8.18 -18.22 -32.06
C LYS A 42 -7.32 -18.86 -33.15
N ASP A 43 -6.12 -19.32 -32.79
CA ASP A 43 -5.21 -20.02 -33.70
C ASP A 43 -5.84 -21.35 -34.15
N TYR A 44 -6.44 -22.10 -33.22
CA TYR A 44 -7.14 -23.36 -33.53
C TYR A 44 -8.37 -23.14 -34.42
N ALA A 45 -9.21 -22.13 -34.12
CA ALA A 45 -10.32 -21.76 -34.97
C ALA A 45 -9.87 -21.40 -36.40
N THR A 46 -8.76 -20.67 -36.52
CA THR A 46 -8.20 -20.30 -37.83
C THR A 46 -7.69 -21.51 -38.60
N ALA A 47 -7.08 -22.48 -37.91
CA ALA A 47 -6.67 -23.75 -38.52
C ALA A 47 -7.88 -24.56 -39.03
N LEU A 48 -8.96 -24.66 -38.24
CA LEU A 48 -10.19 -25.33 -38.66
C LEU A 48 -10.84 -24.67 -39.89
N SER A 49 -10.97 -23.34 -39.92
CA SER A 49 -11.48 -22.63 -41.09
C SER A 49 -10.62 -22.84 -42.33
N SER A 50 -9.29 -22.91 -42.16
CA SER A 50 -8.36 -23.17 -43.27
C SER A 50 -8.55 -24.58 -43.85
N ILE A 51 -8.76 -25.58 -42.98
CA ILE A 51 -9.04 -26.96 -43.39
C ILE A 51 -10.38 -27.04 -44.13
N SER A 52 -11.43 -26.41 -43.60
CA SER A 52 -12.74 -26.38 -44.27
C SER A 52 -12.65 -25.72 -45.65
N ALA A 53 -11.98 -24.57 -45.75
CA ALA A 53 -11.79 -23.87 -47.02
C ALA A 53 -10.99 -24.69 -48.04
N LEU A 54 -9.95 -25.40 -47.59
CA LEU A 54 -9.17 -26.29 -48.46
C LEU A 54 -10.02 -27.49 -48.92
N GLY A 55 -10.77 -28.12 -48.01
CA GLY A 55 -11.65 -29.24 -48.35
C GLY A 55 -12.78 -28.88 -49.30
N GLN A 56 -13.19 -27.60 -49.33
CA GLN A 56 -14.18 -27.09 -50.28
C GLN A 56 -13.59 -26.71 -51.65
N LYS A 57 -12.28 -26.46 -51.74
CA LYS A 57 -11.59 -26.26 -53.02
C LYS A 57 -11.33 -27.62 -53.66
N ASN A 58 -12.25 -28.07 -54.53
CA ASN A 58 -12.09 -29.28 -55.31
C ASN A 58 -12.10 -28.94 -56.81
N ASP A 59 -11.01 -29.26 -57.53
CA ASP A 59 -10.85 -28.98 -58.97
C ASP A 59 -11.89 -29.71 -59.85
N ARG A 60 -12.60 -30.70 -59.29
CA ARG A 60 -13.71 -31.44 -59.95
C ARG A 60 -15.06 -31.25 -59.24
N ALA A 61 -15.26 -30.10 -58.59
CA ALA A 61 -16.47 -29.80 -57.82
C ALA A 61 -17.77 -29.93 -58.65
N GLU A 62 -17.72 -29.66 -59.95
CA GLU A 62 -18.87 -29.78 -60.86
C GLU A 62 -19.23 -31.24 -61.18
N GLU A 63 -18.24 -32.11 -61.45
CA GLU A 63 -18.45 -33.54 -61.72
C GLU A 63 -18.98 -34.29 -60.49
N MET A 64 -18.57 -33.86 -59.29
CA MET A 64 -18.95 -34.47 -58.01
C MET A 64 -20.18 -33.82 -57.37
N SER A 65 -20.75 -32.76 -57.97
CA SER A 65 -21.82 -31.95 -57.39
C SER A 65 -23.11 -32.74 -57.08
N ASN A 66 -23.41 -33.76 -57.90
CA ASN A 66 -24.57 -34.65 -57.73
C ASN A 66 -24.24 -35.95 -56.98
N SER A 67 -22.96 -36.18 -56.65
CA SER A 67 -22.54 -37.38 -55.92
C SER A 67 -23.00 -37.34 -54.46
N LEU A 68 -23.48 -38.47 -53.94
CA LEU A 68 -23.78 -38.64 -52.52
C LEU A 68 -22.54 -38.41 -51.64
N VAL A 69 -21.37 -38.84 -52.11
CA VAL A 69 -20.10 -38.65 -51.41
C VAL A 69 -19.69 -37.18 -51.39
N GLY A 70 -19.87 -36.47 -52.51
CA GLY A 70 -19.58 -35.03 -52.59
C GLY A 70 -20.46 -34.21 -51.66
N ARG A 71 -21.75 -34.55 -51.54
CA ARG A 71 -22.67 -33.94 -50.58
C ARG A 71 -22.29 -34.23 -49.13
N ALA A 72 -21.96 -35.49 -48.80
CA ALA A 72 -21.53 -35.86 -47.45
C ALA A 72 -20.24 -35.12 -47.04
N TRP A 73 -19.26 -35.03 -47.96
CA TRP A 73 -18.03 -34.27 -47.74
C TRP A 73 -18.26 -32.78 -47.51
N ARG A 74 -19.15 -32.16 -48.29
CA ARG A 74 -19.52 -30.75 -48.09
C ARG A 74 -20.12 -30.53 -46.70
N GLY A 75 -21.06 -31.38 -46.29
CA GLY A 75 -21.64 -31.33 -44.95
C GLY A 75 -20.57 -31.48 -43.85
N MET A 76 -19.63 -32.40 -44.01
CA MET A 76 -18.50 -32.54 -43.08
C MET A 76 -17.64 -31.25 -43.00
N MET A 77 -17.37 -30.58 -44.12
CA MET A 77 -16.62 -29.32 -44.12
C MET A 77 -17.41 -28.15 -43.53
N GLU A 78 -18.73 -28.11 -43.73
CA GLU A 78 -19.63 -27.13 -43.10
C GLU A 78 -19.63 -27.28 -41.57
N GLU A 79 -19.66 -28.51 -41.05
CA GLU A 79 -19.54 -28.79 -39.61
C GLU A 79 -18.19 -28.36 -39.03
N VAL A 80 -17.09 -28.57 -39.76
CA VAL A 80 -15.74 -28.10 -39.36
C VAL A 80 -15.70 -26.57 -39.28
N GLU A 81 -16.31 -25.87 -40.24
CA GLU A 81 -16.40 -24.40 -40.22
C GLU A 81 -17.33 -23.89 -39.11
N ALA A 82 -18.43 -24.59 -38.82
CA ALA A 82 -19.30 -24.28 -37.68
C ALA A 82 -18.53 -24.41 -36.35
N ALA A 83 -17.74 -25.47 -36.18
CA ALA A 83 -16.86 -25.63 -35.03
C ALA A 83 -15.83 -24.50 -34.93
N ALA A 84 -15.20 -24.11 -36.04
CA ALA A 84 -14.25 -22.99 -36.08
C ALA A 84 -14.88 -21.69 -35.56
N LYS A 85 -16.08 -21.34 -36.03
CA LYS A 85 -16.83 -20.17 -35.59
C LYS A 85 -17.16 -20.22 -34.09
N LEU A 86 -17.53 -21.41 -33.58
CA LEU A 86 -17.80 -21.60 -32.16
C LEU A 86 -16.55 -21.35 -31.31
N PHE A 87 -15.39 -21.93 -31.67
CA PHE A 87 -14.13 -21.70 -30.95
C PHE A 87 -13.72 -20.23 -30.94
N ARG A 88 -13.85 -19.53 -32.08
CA ARG A 88 -13.58 -18.10 -32.18
C ARG A 88 -14.47 -17.29 -31.24
N SER A 89 -15.78 -17.53 -31.27
CA SER A 89 -16.74 -16.86 -30.39
C SER A 89 -16.46 -17.13 -28.91
N LYS A 90 -16.13 -18.37 -28.53
CA LYS A 90 -15.77 -18.70 -27.14
C LYS A 90 -14.48 -18.00 -26.71
N ALA A 91 -13.48 -17.90 -27.59
CA ALA A 91 -12.25 -17.15 -27.31
C ALA A 91 -12.54 -15.66 -27.06
N GLU A 92 -13.40 -15.04 -27.88
CA GLU A 92 -13.83 -13.64 -27.72
C GLU A 92 -14.60 -13.41 -26.40
N ILE A 93 -15.46 -14.35 -26.00
CA ILE A 93 -16.16 -14.29 -24.71
C ILE A 93 -15.17 -14.38 -23.55
N ILE A 94 -14.21 -15.31 -23.59
CA ILE A 94 -13.18 -15.43 -22.54
C ILE A 94 -12.35 -14.14 -22.44
N GLU A 95 -11.97 -13.58 -23.58
CA GLU A 95 -11.26 -12.30 -23.66
C GLU A 95 -12.07 -11.16 -23.03
N LYS A 96 -13.31 -10.97 -23.45
CA LYS A 96 -14.16 -9.86 -22.97
C LYS A 96 -14.64 -10.03 -21.54
N GLU A 97 -14.99 -11.24 -21.11
CA GLU A 97 -15.62 -11.45 -19.80
C GLU A 97 -14.61 -11.81 -18.71
N THR A 98 -13.58 -12.58 -19.03
CA THR A 98 -12.64 -13.10 -18.03
C THR A 98 -11.38 -12.26 -17.98
N LEU A 99 -10.76 -11.97 -19.14
CA LEU A 99 -9.51 -11.20 -19.17
C LEU A 99 -9.72 -9.76 -18.71
N ASP A 100 -10.82 -9.11 -19.11
CA ASP A 100 -11.15 -7.75 -18.65
C ASP A 100 -11.44 -7.67 -17.15
N LYS A 101 -12.10 -8.69 -16.56
CA LYS A 101 -12.29 -8.77 -15.10
C LYS A 101 -10.95 -8.90 -14.37
N VAL A 102 -10.06 -9.76 -14.86
CA VAL A 102 -8.70 -9.90 -14.29
C VAL A 102 -7.92 -8.59 -14.41
N ASN A 103 -8.01 -7.89 -15.55
CA ASN A 103 -7.36 -6.59 -15.75
C ASN A 103 -7.88 -5.54 -14.77
N THR A 104 -9.21 -5.43 -14.64
CA THR A 104 -9.88 -4.51 -13.70
C THR A 104 -9.44 -4.80 -12.27
N LEU A 105 -9.52 -6.07 -11.83
CA LEU A 105 -9.10 -6.49 -10.50
C LEU A 105 -7.62 -6.15 -10.23
N CYS A 106 -6.75 -6.32 -11.23
CA CYS A 106 -5.34 -5.98 -11.14
C CYS A 106 -5.13 -4.47 -10.91
N GLN A 107 -5.88 -3.63 -11.63
CA GLN A 107 -5.83 -2.17 -11.48
C GLN A 107 -6.37 -1.71 -10.11
N GLU A 108 -7.53 -2.21 -9.72
CA GLU A 108 -8.16 -1.87 -8.44
C GLU A 108 -7.27 -2.28 -7.26
N LYS A 109 -6.67 -3.47 -7.32
CA LYS A 109 -5.75 -3.95 -6.27
C LYS A 109 -4.49 -3.11 -6.16
N ARG A 110 -3.91 -2.67 -7.30
CA ARG A 110 -2.77 -1.73 -7.30
C ARG A 110 -3.16 -0.39 -6.66
N LYS A 111 -4.34 0.13 -6.99
CA LYS A 111 -4.86 1.39 -6.43
C LYS A 111 -5.10 1.25 -4.92
N ALA A 112 -5.75 0.16 -4.48
CA ALA A 112 -6.00 -0.11 -3.06
C ALA A 112 -4.70 -0.22 -2.26
N ARG A 113 -3.69 -0.93 -2.79
CA ARG A 113 -2.34 -1.03 -2.19
C ARG A 113 -1.70 0.35 -2.03
N LYS A 114 -1.77 1.18 -3.07
CA LYS A 114 -1.20 2.55 -3.04
C LYS A 114 -1.85 3.39 -1.94
N ILE A 115 -3.18 3.44 -1.90
CA ILE A 115 -3.94 4.19 -0.89
C ILE A 115 -3.62 3.70 0.52
N TYR A 116 -3.58 2.39 0.73
CA TYR A 116 -3.20 1.80 2.01
C TYR A 116 -1.80 2.23 2.47
N LEU A 117 -0.82 2.19 1.57
CA LEU A 117 0.55 2.57 1.87
C LEU A 117 0.69 4.08 2.18
N GLU A 118 0.01 4.93 1.40
CA GLU A 118 -0.02 6.38 1.63
C GLU A 118 -0.60 6.72 3.00
N GLU A 119 -1.73 6.10 3.38
CA GLU A 119 -2.36 6.32 4.68
C GLU A 119 -1.51 5.76 5.84
N TYR A 120 -0.92 4.56 5.68
CA TYR A 120 -0.02 4.01 6.69
C TYR A 120 1.19 4.92 6.93
N ASN A 121 1.82 5.42 5.85
CA ASN A 121 2.94 6.34 5.93
C ASN A 121 2.53 7.66 6.56
N ARG A 122 1.36 8.20 6.23
CA ARG A 122 0.84 9.44 6.84
C ARG A 122 0.68 9.30 8.35
N ILE A 123 0.07 8.19 8.81
CA ILE A 123 -0.15 7.92 10.24
C ILE A 123 1.20 7.74 10.96
N THR A 124 2.10 6.95 10.37
CA THR A 124 3.41 6.67 10.98
C THR A 124 4.28 7.92 11.04
N GLN A 125 4.28 8.75 9.99
CA GLN A 125 5.04 9.99 9.95
C GLN A 125 4.57 10.98 11.02
N LYS A 126 3.26 11.07 11.28
CA LYS A 126 2.72 11.90 12.38
C LYS A 126 3.33 11.49 13.73
N PHE A 127 3.44 10.19 13.98
CA PHE A 127 4.04 9.66 15.21
C PHE A 127 5.56 9.90 15.25
N THR A 128 6.28 9.68 14.15
CA THR A 128 7.72 9.93 14.08
C THR A 128 8.06 11.40 14.33
N ASN A 129 7.32 12.33 13.71
CA ASN A 129 7.56 13.76 13.87
C ASN A 129 7.46 14.20 15.33
N ILE A 130 6.40 13.79 16.04
CA ILE A 130 6.23 14.16 17.45
C ILE A 130 7.33 13.52 18.34
N CYS A 131 7.75 12.28 18.04
CA CYS A 131 8.88 11.67 18.74
C CYS A 131 10.19 12.43 18.53
N ASP A 132 10.46 12.88 17.30
CA ASP A 132 11.65 13.67 16.99
C ASP A 132 11.63 15.04 17.68
N GLU A 133 10.48 15.70 17.72
CA GLU A 133 10.29 16.96 18.44
C GLU A 133 10.51 16.79 19.94
N VAL A 134 9.93 15.75 20.55
CA VAL A 134 10.14 15.39 21.96
C VAL A 134 11.63 15.17 22.24
N ASN A 135 12.34 14.43 21.37
CA ASN A 135 13.76 14.16 21.53
C ASN A 135 14.61 15.43 21.44
N ARG A 136 14.31 16.32 20.49
CA ARG A 136 14.98 17.63 20.37
C ARG A 136 14.74 18.47 21.63
N LYS A 137 13.49 18.57 22.07
CA LYS A 137 13.10 19.36 23.24
C LYS A 137 13.71 18.81 24.54
N LYS A 138 13.82 17.49 24.67
CA LYS A 138 14.54 16.83 25.77
C LYS A 138 16.02 17.23 25.81
N SER A 139 16.71 17.23 24.67
CA SER A 139 18.09 17.70 24.56
C SER A 139 18.22 19.18 24.98
N ASP A 140 17.31 20.03 24.52
CA ASP A 140 17.33 21.46 24.90
C ASP A 140 17.09 21.66 26.40
N TYR A 141 16.14 20.91 26.98
CA TYR A 141 15.89 20.90 28.41
C TYR A 141 17.14 20.48 29.19
N GLN A 142 17.83 19.42 28.78
CA GLN A 142 19.07 18.95 29.42
C GLN A 142 20.17 20.02 29.39
N LYS A 143 20.38 20.68 28.24
CA LYS A 143 21.36 21.78 28.10
C LYS A 143 21.03 22.96 29.04
N GLN A 144 19.77 23.36 29.11
CA GLN A 144 19.36 24.46 29.99
C GLN A 144 19.45 24.08 31.47
N LEU A 145 19.20 22.81 31.81
CA LEU A 145 19.35 22.30 33.18
C LEU A 145 20.81 22.36 33.63
N GLU A 146 21.75 21.98 32.77
CA GLU A 146 23.19 22.08 33.04
C GLU A 146 23.63 23.54 33.19
N SER A 147 23.19 24.42 32.31
CA SER A 147 23.44 25.87 32.38
C SER A 147 22.92 26.48 33.69
N TYR A 148 21.71 26.10 34.10
CA TYR A 148 21.13 26.50 35.38
C TYR A 148 21.97 26.01 36.56
N ARG A 149 22.36 24.72 36.58
CA ARG A 149 23.21 24.14 37.65
C ARG A 149 24.54 24.88 37.77
N PHE A 150 25.16 25.21 36.64
CA PHE A 150 26.40 25.99 36.62
C PHE A 150 26.20 27.40 37.21
N MET A 151 25.17 28.14 36.76
CA MET A 151 24.89 29.48 37.27
C MET A 151 24.51 29.48 38.75
N ARG A 152 23.78 28.45 39.21
CA ARG A 152 23.46 28.26 40.62
C ARG A 152 24.71 28.11 41.47
N SER A 153 25.61 27.21 41.07
CA SER A 153 26.88 26.99 41.77
C SER A 153 27.74 28.26 41.83
N ARG A 154 27.81 29.03 40.73
CA ARG A 154 28.49 30.33 40.72
C ARG A 154 27.85 31.32 41.69
N PHE A 155 26.53 31.44 41.69
CA PHE A 155 25.83 32.33 42.61
C PHE A 155 26.08 31.95 44.08
N GLU A 156 25.97 30.68 44.42
CA GLU A 156 26.26 30.16 45.78
C GLU A 156 27.71 30.47 46.19
N GLU A 157 28.68 30.30 45.29
CA GLU A 157 30.09 30.62 45.54
C GLU A 157 30.30 32.11 45.88
N TYR A 158 29.76 33.03 45.08
CA TYR A 158 29.90 34.47 45.32
C TYR A 158 29.13 34.95 46.55
N TYR A 159 27.95 34.38 46.80
CA TYR A 159 27.13 34.72 47.97
C TYR A 159 27.84 34.33 49.28
N VAL A 160 28.52 33.18 49.30
CA VAL A 160 29.27 32.69 50.47
C VAL A 160 30.63 33.38 50.62
N LYS A 161 31.38 33.59 49.53
CA LYS A 161 32.76 34.11 49.60
C LYS A 161 32.88 35.65 49.67
N SER A 162 31.94 36.40 49.11
CA SER A 162 32.07 37.87 48.98
C SER A 162 31.19 38.66 49.95
N GLY A 163 30.42 37.99 50.81
CA GLY A 163 29.47 38.65 51.72
C GLY A 163 28.26 39.24 51.00
N ARG A 164 27.28 39.73 51.78
CA ARG A 164 26.01 40.29 51.28
C ARG A 164 26.20 41.69 50.67
N GLY A 165 26.87 41.81 49.53
CA GLY A 165 26.86 43.07 48.79
C GLY A 165 27.98 43.25 47.78
N GLY A 166 27.66 43.93 46.67
CA GLY A 166 28.61 44.35 45.65
C GLY A 166 28.09 44.14 44.23
N ARG A 167 28.52 45.01 43.30
CA ARG A 167 28.10 45.01 41.88
C ARG A 167 28.26 43.65 41.20
N LYS A 168 29.31 42.90 41.56
CA LYS A 168 29.58 41.55 41.03
C LYS A 168 28.57 40.49 41.50
N LEU A 169 28.03 40.63 42.72
CA LEU A 169 27.00 39.74 43.24
C LEU A 169 25.67 39.98 42.53
N GLU A 170 25.30 41.23 42.29
CA GLU A 170 24.10 41.62 41.53
C GLU A 170 24.15 41.07 40.10
N ASP A 171 25.30 41.20 39.42
CA ASP A 171 25.49 40.67 38.06
C ASP A 171 25.32 39.14 37.98
N VAL A 172 25.85 38.41 38.97
CA VAL A 172 25.73 36.94 39.01
C VAL A 172 24.32 36.52 39.40
N GLN A 173 23.66 37.24 40.32
CA GLN A 173 22.28 37.02 40.70
C GLN A 173 21.33 37.16 39.50
N ASP A 174 21.49 38.22 38.71
CA ASP A 174 20.65 38.42 37.52
C ASP A 174 20.88 37.33 36.46
N LYS A 175 22.14 36.91 36.23
CA LYS A 175 22.44 35.78 35.33
C LYS A 175 21.81 34.47 35.81
N TYR A 176 21.86 34.19 37.12
CA TYR A 176 21.20 33.03 37.73
C TYR A 176 19.68 33.09 37.55
N GLN A 177 19.05 34.23 37.84
CA GLN A 177 17.62 34.40 37.63
C GLN A 177 17.21 34.23 36.16
N ARG A 178 18.01 34.75 35.22
CA ARG A 178 17.79 34.54 33.78
C ARG A 178 17.90 33.06 33.39
N ALA A 179 18.86 32.33 33.94
CA ALA A 179 18.98 30.89 33.71
C ALA A 179 17.78 30.11 34.30
N CYS A 180 17.32 30.48 35.50
CA CYS A 180 16.13 29.90 36.12
C CYS A 180 14.86 30.11 35.26
N ARG A 181 14.62 31.35 34.81
CA ARG A 181 13.49 31.67 33.92
C ARG A 181 13.54 30.85 32.62
N ARG A 182 14.70 30.75 31.98
CA ARG A 182 14.88 29.93 30.75
C ARG A 182 14.61 28.45 31.01
N LEU A 183 15.10 27.91 32.12
CA LEU A 183 14.85 26.51 32.49
C LEU A 183 13.34 26.24 32.70
N HIS A 184 12.63 27.14 33.37
CA HIS A 184 11.18 26.98 33.57
C HIS A 184 10.40 27.04 32.25
N LEU A 185 10.76 27.96 31.34
CA LEU A 185 10.12 28.03 30.03
C LEU A 185 10.30 26.74 29.23
N ILE A 186 11.54 26.26 29.08
CA ILE A 186 11.81 25.03 28.33
C ILE A 186 11.21 23.79 29.01
N HIS A 187 11.13 23.77 30.35
CA HIS A 187 10.43 22.72 31.09
C HIS A 187 8.95 22.65 30.72
N ASN A 188 8.25 23.80 30.76
CA ASN A 188 6.84 23.87 30.45
C ASN A 188 6.57 23.43 29.01
N GLU A 189 7.37 23.92 28.05
CA GLU A 189 7.28 23.48 26.65
C GLU A 189 7.50 21.98 26.51
N TYR A 190 8.49 21.42 27.21
CA TYR A 190 8.77 19.98 27.16
C TYR A 190 7.62 19.14 27.74
N VAL A 191 7.05 19.55 28.88
CA VAL A 191 5.92 18.85 29.51
C VAL A 191 4.69 18.90 28.62
N LEU A 192 4.36 20.06 28.04
CA LEU A 192 3.23 20.18 27.10
C LEU A 192 3.42 19.28 25.88
N LEU A 193 4.64 19.24 25.32
CA LEU A 193 4.97 18.40 24.19
C LEU A 193 4.89 16.90 24.52
N LEU A 194 5.25 16.50 25.74
CA LEU A 194 5.07 15.12 26.21
C LEU A 194 3.59 14.73 26.28
N SER A 195 2.73 15.62 26.80
CA SER A 195 1.28 15.40 26.83
C SER A 195 0.69 15.28 25.43
N GLU A 196 1.15 16.12 24.49
CA GLU A 196 0.75 16.02 23.08
C GLU A 196 1.21 14.68 22.47
N ALA A 197 2.45 14.27 22.71
CA ALA A 197 2.99 13.01 22.23
C ALA A 197 2.22 11.80 22.77
N GLU A 198 1.83 11.81 24.04
CA GLU A 198 0.99 10.78 24.65
C GLU A 198 -0.36 10.69 23.95
N GLN A 199 -0.99 11.84 23.68
CA GLN A 199 -2.27 11.89 22.97
C GLN A 199 -2.14 11.37 21.53
N VAL A 200 -1.10 11.79 20.78
CA VAL A 200 -0.84 11.29 19.43
C VAL A 200 -0.59 9.78 19.43
N GLN A 201 0.19 9.27 20.39
CA GLN A 201 0.46 7.85 20.53
C GLN A 201 -0.84 7.07 20.76
N LYS A 202 -1.69 7.57 21.65
CA LYS A 202 -3.00 6.99 21.94
C LYS A 202 -3.86 6.95 20.68
N ASP A 203 -4.01 8.07 19.98
CA ASP A 203 -4.81 8.16 18.77
C ASP A 203 -4.34 7.21 17.66
N VAL A 204 -3.02 7.11 17.46
CA VAL A 204 -2.43 6.19 16.49
C VAL A 204 -2.78 4.73 16.80
N LYS A 205 -2.64 4.32 18.07
CA LYS A 205 -2.84 2.94 18.50
C LYS A 205 -4.32 2.55 18.63
N SER A 206 -5.16 3.42 19.17
CA SER A 206 -6.55 3.07 19.49
C SER A 206 -7.55 3.45 18.39
N HIS A 207 -7.20 4.36 17.48
CA HIS A 207 -8.13 4.86 16.47
C HIS A 207 -7.59 4.72 15.04
N LEU A 208 -6.46 5.34 14.73
CA LEU A 208 -6.01 5.51 13.33
C LEU A 208 -5.56 4.19 12.69
N LEU A 209 -4.65 3.44 13.33
CA LEU A 209 -4.19 2.15 12.81
C LEU A 209 -5.33 1.11 12.79
N PRO A 210 -6.13 0.93 13.86
CA PRO A 210 -7.29 0.05 13.83
C PRO A 210 -8.26 0.36 12.69
N ALA A 211 -8.59 1.64 12.48
CA ALA A 211 -9.50 2.06 11.40
C ALA A 211 -8.91 1.76 10.02
N LEU A 212 -7.61 2.04 9.80
CA LEU A 212 -6.93 1.71 8.56
C LEU A 212 -6.98 0.20 8.27
N PHE A 213 -6.68 -0.64 9.26
CA PHE A 213 -6.70 -2.09 9.10
C PHE A 213 -8.12 -2.64 8.88
N SER A 214 -9.12 -2.07 9.56
CA SER A 214 -10.52 -2.44 9.35
C SER A 214 -10.98 -2.07 7.94
N HIS A 215 -10.70 -0.84 7.49
CA HIS A 215 -11.01 -0.41 6.13
C HIS A 215 -10.31 -1.28 5.08
N TYR A 216 -9.03 -1.61 5.30
CA TYR A 216 -8.28 -2.51 4.43
C TYR A 216 -8.91 -3.92 4.39
N GLN A 217 -9.33 -4.47 5.52
CA GLN A 217 -10.01 -5.75 5.58
C GLN A 217 -11.34 -5.75 4.80
N THR A 218 -12.16 -4.71 4.97
CA THR A 218 -13.40 -4.55 4.20
C THR A 218 -13.12 -4.45 2.70
N ASN A 219 -12.08 -3.71 2.31
CA ASN A 219 -11.67 -3.58 0.91
C ASN A 219 -11.25 -4.94 0.33
N LEU A 220 -10.47 -5.74 1.08
CA LEU A 220 -10.13 -7.10 0.67
C LEU A 220 -11.35 -8.01 0.48
N GLN A 221 -12.34 -7.90 1.37
CA GLN A 221 -13.55 -8.70 1.27
C GLN A 221 -14.38 -8.29 0.04
N SER A 222 -14.36 -7.01 -0.35
CA SER A 222 -15.06 -6.55 -1.55
C SER A 222 -14.53 -7.19 -2.84
N PHE A 223 -13.25 -7.54 -2.90
CA PHE A 223 -12.65 -8.25 -4.04
C PHE A 223 -13.09 -9.72 -4.18
N ILE A 224 -13.74 -10.30 -3.17
CA ILE A 224 -14.26 -11.68 -3.22
C ILE A 224 -15.66 -11.74 -3.83
N VAL A 225 -16.39 -10.62 -3.83
CA VAL A 225 -17.81 -10.55 -4.21
C VAL A 225 -17.99 -10.08 -5.67
N ASN A 226 -16.92 -9.61 -6.33
CA ASN A 226 -16.87 -9.22 -7.74
C ASN A 226 -16.19 -10.30 -8.61
#